data_AF-A0ABD3UGP2-F1
#
_entry.id   AF-A0ABD3UGP2-F1
#
_cell.length_a   1.000
_cell.length_b   1.000
_cell.length_c   1.000
_cell.angle_alpha   90.00
_cell.angle_beta   90.00
_cell.angle_gamma   90.00
#
_symmetry.space_group_name_H-M   'P 1'
#
loop_
_entity.id
_entity.type
_entity.pdbx_description
1 polymer ?
#
loop_
_entity_poly.entity_id
_entity_poly.type
_entity_poly.pdbx_seq_one_letter_code
_entity_poly.pdbx_strand_id
1 'polypeptide(L)'
;MITYNVKRIWKIMLSIFFFLQTDGKLPKMQDLLLQGTTLIVDRYAYSGVAFTVAKLDFDLEWCKQPDIGLPKPDVVVQLQLSTEAAMKRDGFGRERYENADLQAKVASNYAKLRDSTWKVIDADKSKEDLHTELLALCKSVIESAKNKPLSALWKREVANL
;
A
#
# COMPACT_ATOMS: atom_id res chain seq x y z
N MET A 1 -10.35 6.92 42.73
CA MET A 1 -9.17 6.87 41.84
C MET A 1 -9.65 6.32 40.51
N ILE A 2 -9.85 7.15 39.47
CA ILE A 2 -10.47 6.73 38.21
C ILE A 2 -9.38 6.49 37.17
N THR A 3 -9.13 5.22 36.85
CA THR A 3 -8.15 4.81 35.85
C THR A 3 -8.75 4.81 34.45
N TYR A 4 -8.53 5.89 33.69
CA TYR A 4 -8.91 5.96 32.28
C TYR A 4 -7.95 5.14 31.41
N ASN A 5 -8.32 3.90 31.08
CA ASN A 5 -7.53 3.02 30.22
C ASN A 5 -7.73 3.34 28.73
N VAL A 6 -7.14 4.45 28.27
CA VAL A 6 -7.23 4.93 26.88
C VAL A 6 -6.02 4.44 26.08
N LYS A 7 -6.06 3.19 25.60
CA LYS A 7 -5.08 2.70 24.61
C LYS A 7 -5.45 3.25 23.22
N ARG A 8 -4.55 4.07 22.66
CA ARG A 8 -4.76 4.94 21.48
C ARG A 8 -4.50 4.23 20.13
N ILE A 9 -4.89 4.91 19.06
CA ILE A 9 -5.16 4.44 17.67
C ILE A 9 -4.00 4.84 16.70
N TRP A 10 -4.00 4.46 15.39
CA TRP A 10 -3.82 5.35 14.17
C TRP A 10 -3.02 4.81 12.94
N LYS A 11 -3.51 5.19 11.71
CA LYS A 11 -2.92 5.24 10.32
C LYS A 11 -2.41 3.90 9.69
N ILE A 12 -2.43 3.57 8.36
CA ILE A 12 -2.53 4.19 6.99
C ILE A 12 -1.22 4.47 6.20
N MET A 13 -1.25 4.21 4.88
CA MET A 13 -0.12 3.94 3.96
C MET A 13 0.28 5.08 2.97
N LEU A 14 1.57 5.12 2.59
CA LEU A 14 2.17 5.86 1.45
C LEU A 14 3.22 4.98 0.71
N SER A 15 4.14 5.52 -0.13
CA SER A 15 5.00 4.65 -0.99
C SER A 15 6.49 5.02 -1.30
N ILE A 16 7.49 4.35 -0.66
CA ILE A 16 8.94 3.99 -0.90
C ILE A 16 9.33 2.45 -1.01
N PHE A 17 10.19 2.01 -1.94
CA PHE A 17 10.65 0.66 -2.43
C PHE A 17 10.76 -0.74 -1.66
N PHE A 18 10.59 -1.82 -2.47
CA PHE A 18 11.32 -3.13 -2.60
C PHE A 18 10.91 -4.53 -2.02
N PHE A 19 11.15 -5.56 -2.86
CA PHE A 19 10.57 -6.92 -2.94
C PHE A 19 11.04 -7.97 -1.89
N LEU A 20 11.79 -7.58 -0.86
CA LEU A 20 12.54 -8.54 0.00
C LEU A 20 12.43 -8.30 1.52
N GLN A 21 11.59 -7.35 1.96
CA GLN A 21 11.50 -6.98 3.39
C GLN A 21 10.23 -7.47 4.12
N THR A 22 9.26 -8.05 3.42
CA THR A 22 7.99 -8.49 4.02
C THR A 22 8.15 -9.78 4.84
N ASP A 23 8.78 -10.82 4.29
CA ASP A 23 8.85 -12.15 4.92
C ASP A 23 9.53 -12.13 6.32
N GLY A 24 10.73 -11.56 6.42
CA GLY A 24 11.43 -11.41 7.71
C GLY A 24 10.75 -10.47 8.72
N LYS A 25 9.72 -9.70 8.31
CA LYS A 25 8.91 -8.84 9.19
C LYS A 25 7.51 -9.39 9.44
N LEU A 26 7.07 -10.40 8.68
CA LEU A 26 5.72 -10.93 8.66
C LEU A 26 5.23 -11.40 10.04
N PRO A 27 5.98 -12.21 10.81
CA PRO A 27 5.54 -12.64 12.14
C PRO A 27 5.31 -11.44 13.07
N LYS A 28 6.24 -10.49 13.08
CA LYS A 28 6.14 -9.26 13.89
C LYS A 28 4.97 -8.37 13.46
N MET A 29 4.65 -8.30 12.17
CA MET A 29 3.47 -7.58 11.68
C MET A 29 2.19 -8.25 12.14
N GLN A 30 2.10 -9.59 12.03
CA GLN A 30 0.95 -10.36 12.51
C GLN A 30 0.78 -10.21 14.03
N ASP A 31 1.84 -10.35 14.82
CA ASP A 31 1.81 -10.17 16.28
C ASP A 31 1.29 -8.78 16.67
N LEU A 32 1.80 -7.72 16.03
CA LEU A 32 1.37 -6.34 16.29
C LEU A 32 -0.11 -6.13 15.93
N LEU A 33 -0.56 -6.65 14.79
CA LEU A 33 -1.97 -6.58 14.37
C LEU A 33 -2.90 -7.35 15.32
N LEU A 34 -2.49 -8.55 15.76
CA LEU A 34 -3.24 -9.37 16.74
C LEU A 34 -3.29 -8.72 18.13
N GLN A 35 -2.28 -7.93 18.49
CA GLN A 35 -2.27 -7.09 19.70
C GLN A 35 -3.13 -5.81 19.56
N GLY A 36 -3.79 -5.59 18.41
CA GLY A 36 -4.62 -4.42 18.13
C GLY A 36 -3.84 -3.18 17.67
N THR A 37 -2.59 -3.32 17.24
CA THR A 37 -1.76 -2.22 16.72
C THR A 37 -2.08 -1.97 15.25
N THR A 38 -2.53 -0.76 14.90
CA THR A 38 -2.65 -0.35 13.50
C THR A 38 -1.25 -0.15 12.89
N LEU A 39 -1.02 -0.67 11.68
CA LEU A 39 0.24 -0.52 10.98
C LEU A 39 0.14 0.50 9.84
N ILE A 40 0.92 1.58 9.94
CA ILE A 40 1.39 2.35 8.80
C ILE A 40 2.47 1.52 8.12
N VAL A 41 2.24 1.12 6.87
CA VAL A 41 3.30 0.53 6.04
C VAL A 41 3.55 1.46 4.86
N ASP A 42 4.82 1.75 4.61
CA ASP A 42 5.25 2.49 3.43
C ASP A 42 5.66 1.47 2.34
N ARG A 43 4.84 1.41 1.27
CA ARG A 43 4.70 0.29 0.31
C ARG A 43 4.36 -1.07 0.88
N TYR A 44 3.91 -1.93 -0.03
CA TYR A 44 3.60 -3.32 0.21
C TYR A 44 3.73 -4.11 -1.11
N ALA A 45 3.33 -5.38 -1.09
CA ALA A 45 3.34 -6.32 -2.22
C ALA A 45 2.97 -5.71 -3.58
N TYR A 46 1.89 -4.92 -3.65
CA TYR A 46 1.42 -4.27 -4.88
C TYR A 46 2.51 -3.48 -5.63
N SER A 47 3.38 -2.80 -4.89
CA SER A 47 4.50 -2.04 -5.48
C SER A 47 5.63 -2.94 -5.95
N GLY A 48 5.85 -4.08 -5.29
CA GLY A 48 6.78 -5.10 -5.74
C GLY A 48 6.36 -5.64 -7.11
N VAL A 49 5.10 -6.08 -7.21
CA VAL A 49 4.50 -6.59 -8.46
C VAL A 49 4.55 -5.52 -9.56
N ALA A 50 3.97 -4.33 -9.34
CA ALA A 50 3.82 -3.32 -10.37
C ALA A 50 5.14 -2.87 -11.01
N PHE A 51 6.21 -2.74 -10.22
CA PHE A 51 7.55 -2.39 -10.70
C PHE A 51 8.31 -3.56 -11.33
N THR A 52 8.05 -4.80 -10.91
CA THR A 52 8.71 -5.99 -11.49
C THR A 52 8.18 -6.28 -12.87
N VAL A 53 6.85 -6.32 -13.02
CA VAL A 53 6.15 -6.43 -14.33
C VAL A 53 6.60 -5.30 -15.26
N ALA A 54 6.63 -4.05 -14.79
CA ALA A 54 6.98 -2.91 -15.65
C ALA A 54 8.44 -2.88 -16.16
N LYS A 55 9.37 -3.57 -15.49
CA LYS A 55 10.80 -3.63 -15.83
C LYS A 55 11.21 -4.87 -16.60
N LEU A 56 10.72 -6.03 -16.16
CA LEU A 56 11.17 -7.34 -16.65
C LEU A 56 10.17 -7.98 -17.62
N ASP A 57 9.01 -7.35 -17.83
CA ASP A 57 7.90 -7.84 -18.67
C ASP A 57 7.41 -9.24 -18.27
N PHE A 58 7.59 -9.58 -16.99
CA PHE A 58 7.08 -10.81 -16.39
C PHE A 58 5.57 -10.76 -16.20
N ASP A 59 4.96 -11.94 -16.23
CA ASP A 59 3.53 -12.10 -15.96
C ASP A 59 3.14 -11.56 -14.56
N LEU A 60 1.95 -10.95 -14.50
CA LEU A 60 1.45 -10.29 -13.31
C LEU A 60 1.01 -11.29 -12.24
N GLU A 61 0.45 -12.44 -12.63
CA GLU A 61 0.05 -13.50 -11.69
C GLU A 61 1.27 -14.27 -11.15
N TRP A 62 2.30 -14.47 -11.98
CA TRP A 62 3.60 -14.96 -11.54
C TRP A 62 4.23 -14.03 -10.51
N CYS A 63 4.26 -12.72 -10.78
CA CYS A 63 4.82 -11.73 -9.87
C CYS A 63 4.07 -11.65 -8.52
N LYS A 64 2.78 -12.02 -8.46
CA LYS A 64 1.99 -12.07 -7.22
C LYS A 64 2.35 -13.27 -6.33
N GLN A 65 2.82 -14.39 -6.89
CA GLN A 65 3.01 -15.65 -6.15
C GLN A 65 3.84 -15.53 -4.84
N PRO A 66 4.95 -14.78 -4.77
CA PRO A 66 5.78 -14.70 -3.57
C PRO A 66 5.09 -14.00 -2.38
N ASP A 67 4.14 -13.12 -2.67
CA ASP A 67 3.43 -12.28 -1.69
C ASP A 67 2.04 -12.84 -1.32
N ILE A 68 1.63 -14.00 -1.87
CA ILE A 68 0.35 -14.65 -1.53
C ILE A 68 0.39 -15.12 -0.07
N GLY A 69 -0.62 -14.74 0.71
CA GLY A 69 -0.76 -15.14 2.11
C GLY A 69 -0.26 -14.09 3.11
N LEU A 70 0.40 -13.01 2.65
CA LEU A 70 0.66 -11.84 3.48
C LEU A 70 -0.65 -11.24 4.05
N PRO A 71 -0.64 -10.52 5.18
CA PRO A 71 -1.82 -9.80 5.67
C PRO A 71 -2.37 -8.85 4.61
N LYS A 72 -3.65 -8.99 4.26
CA LYS A 72 -4.33 -8.07 3.34
C LYS A 72 -4.59 -6.74 4.04
N PRO A 73 -4.24 -5.58 3.43
CA PRO A 73 -4.60 -4.27 3.98
C PRO A 73 -6.12 -4.02 3.95
N ASP A 74 -6.65 -3.40 5.01
CA ASP A 74 -8.04 -2.90 5.04
C ASP A 74 -8.30 -1.75 4.05
N VAL A 75 -7.25 -0.98 3.74
CA VAL A 75 -7.28 0.11 2.77
C VAL A 75 -5.95 0.20 2.03
N VAL A 76 -6.01 0.43 0.72
CA VAL A 76 -4.84 0.72 -0.10
C VAL A 76 -4.94 2.16 -0.60
N VAL A 77 -4.15 3.05 0.00
CA VAL A 77 -4.09 4.45 -0.44
C VAL A 77 -3.09 4.58 -1.59
N GLN A 78 -3.57 4.99 -2.75
CA GLN A 78 -2.74 5.39 -3.87
C GLN A 78 -2.76 6.92 -3.99
N LEU A 79 -1.64 7.55 -3.68
CA LEU A 79 -1.44 8.95 -4.05
C LEU A 79 -1.28 9.05 -5.57
N GLN A 80 -2.15 9.81 -6.21
CA GLN A 80 -2.02 10.21 -7.60
C GLN A 80 -1.50 11.64 -7.65
N LEU A 81 -0.38 11.83 -8.34
CA LEU A 81 0.28 13.12 -8.55
C LEU A 81 0.24 13.40 -10.06
N SER A 82 -0.04 14.62 -10.48
CA SER A 82 0.08 15.00 -11.89
C SER A 82 1.55 14.99 -12.34
N THR A 83 1.78 14.83 -13.64
CA THR A 83 3.13 14.90 -14.23
C THR A 83 3.74 16.27 -13.95
N GLU A 84 2.93 17.33 -14.04
CA GLU A 84 3.29 18.72 -13.82
C GLU A 84 3.67 18.98 -12.34
N ALA A 85 3.00 18.34 -11.39
CA ALA A 85 3.36 18.42 -9.97
C ALA A 85 4.58 17.52 -9.64
N ALA A 86 4.76 16.39 -10.32
CA ALA A 86 5.93 15.54 -10.19
C ALA A 86 7.21 16.26 -10.65
N MET A 87 7.18 16.90 -11.82
CA MET A 87 8.30 17.67 -12.38
C MET A 87 8.74 18.86 -11.52
N LYS A 88 7.85 19.40 -10.67
CA LYS A 88 8.15 20.51 -9.75
C LYS A 88 8.82 20.07 -8.45
N ARG A 89 8.94 18.77 -8.19
CA ARG A 89 9.58 18.24 -6.96
C ARG A 89 11.07 18.10 -7.19
N ASP A 90 11.86 18.62 -6.25
CA ASP A 90 13.32 18.48 -6.25
C ASP A 90 13.73 17.01 -6.34
N GLY A 91 14.30 16.62 -7.48
CA GLY A 91 14.72 15.25 -7.75
C GLY A 91 14.35 14.76 -9.14
N PHE A 92 13.21 15.19 -9.69
CA PHE A 92 12.64 14.61 -10.90
C PHE A 92 13.62 14.47 -12.08
N GLY A 93 13.85 13.21 -12.49
CA GLY A 93 14.80 12.82 -13.54
C GLY A 93 16.18 12.38 -13.02
N ARG A 94 16.39 12.29 -11.69
CA ARG A 94 17.66 11.86 -11.07
C ARG A 94 17.59 10.48 -10.44
N GLU A 95 16.41 9.97 -10.10
CA GLU A 95 16.26 8.61 -9.58
C GLU A 95 16.11 7.55 -10.70
N ARG A 96 16.56 6.33 -10.40
CA ARG A 96 16.61 5.16 -11.31
C ARG A 96 15.27 4.78 -11.97
N TYR A 97 14.15 5.34 -11.50
CA TYR A 97 12.79 5.01 -11.95
C TYR A 97 12.01 6.21 -12.47
N GLU A 98 12.62 7.38 -12.60
CA GLU A 98 11.99 8.60 -13.13
C GLU A 98 12.07 8.65 -14.68
N ASN A 99 11.79 7.51 -15.33
CA ASN A 99 11.49 7.44 -16.75
C ASN A 99 9.96 7.43 -16.92
N ALA A 100 9.44 8.35 -17.73
CA ALA A 100 8.01 8.48 -18.03
C ALA A 100 7.39 7.16 -18.54
N ASP A 101 8.09 6.42 -19.41
CA ASP A 101 7.61 5.13 -19.95
C ASP A 101 7.47 4.08 -18.84
N LEU A 102 8.42 4.04 -17.91
CA LEU A 102 8.37 3.12 -16.78
C LEU A 102 7.23 3.50 -15.83
N GLN A 103 7.05 4.80 -15.54
CA GLN A 103 5.96 5.27 -14.69
C GLN A 103 4.58 5.01 -15.32
N ALA A 104 4.44 5.16 -16.64
CA ALA A 104 3.22 4.80 -17.37
C ALA A 104 2.92 3.29 -17.26
N LYS A 105 3.92 2.42 -17.45
CA LYS A 105 3.78 0.96 -17.25
C LYS A 105 3.40 0.62 -15.80
N VAL A 106 4.06 1.22 -14.82
CA VAL A 106 3.76 1.04 -13.38
C VAL A 106 2.34 1.49 -13.05
N ALA A 107 1.88 2.64 -13.57
CA ALA A 107 0.52 3.13 -13.38
C ALA A 107 -0.53 2.19 -13.99
N SER A 108 -0.28 1.66 -15.19
CA SER A 108 -1.12 0.62 -15.81
C SER A 108 -1.19 -0.65 -14.96
N ASN A 109 -0.05 -1.11 -14.43
CA ASN A 109 0.00 -2.30 -13.57
C ASN A 109 -0.70 -2.08 -12.23
N TYR A 110 -0.58 -0.90 -11.62
CA TYR A 110 -1.40 -0.56 -10.46
C TYR A 110 -2.90 -0.55 -10.78
N ALA A 111 -3.31 -0.05 -11.95
CA ALA A 111 -4.71 -0.10 -12.36
C ALA A 111 -5.25 -1.53 -12.45
N LYS A 112 -4.43 -2.50 -12.92
CA LYS A 112 -4.77 -3.95 -12.94
C LYS A 112 -4.82 -4.58 -11.54
N LEU A 113 -4.06 -4.06 -10.58
CA LEU A 113 -3.98 -4.59 -9.20
C LEU A 113 -5.02 -4.00 -8.23
N ARG A 114 -5.79 -2.99 -8.65
CA ARG A 114 -6.82 -2.33 -7.84
C ARG A 114 -7.98 -3.28 -7.52
N ASP A 115 -8.39 -3.28 -6.27
CA ASP A 115 -9.64 -3.90 -5.79
C ASP A 115 -10.47 -2.90 -4.95
N SER A 116 -11.55 -3.36 -4.34
CA SER A 116 -12.47 -2.53 -3.54
C SER A 116 -11.84 -1.86 -2.29
N THR A 117 -10.66 -2.29 -1.85
CA THR A 117 -9.93 -1.65 -0.74
C THR A 117 -9.18 -0.39 -1.17
N TRP A 118 -9.01 -0.16 -2.48
CA TRP A 118 -8.22 0.96 -2.99
C TRP A 118 -8.95 2.30 -2.86
N LYS A 119 -8.19 3.32 -2.47
CA LYS A 119 -8.58 4.74 -2.46
C LYS A 119 -7.51 5.53 -3.19
N VAL A 120 -7.86 6.04 -4.37
CA VAL A 120 -7.02 6.97 -5.11
C VAL A 120 -7.27 8.36 -4.54
N ILE A 121 -6.21 9.03 -4.10
CA ILE A 121 -6.26 10.37 -3.51
C ILE A 121 -5.34 11.29 -4.30
N ASP A 122 -5.88 12.44 -4.67
CA ASP A 122 -5.14 13.53 -5.31
C ASP A 122 -4.07 14.10 -4.35
N ALA A 123 -2.82 14.06 -4.80
CA ALA A 123 -1.63 14.48 -4.07
C ALA A 123 -1.02 15.80 -4.60
N ASP A 124 -1.70 16.50 -5.52
CA ASP A 124 -1.33 17.84 -5.97
C ASP A 124 -1.71 18.93 -4.95
N LYS A 125 -2.55 18.57 -3.97
CA LYS A 125 -2.98 19.41 -2.83
C LYS A 125 -1.81 19.83 -1.91
N SER A 126 -2.08 20.78 -1.02
CA SER A 126 -1.14 21.11 0.07
C SER A 126 -0.87 19.89 0.95
N LYS A 127 0.27 19.88 1.65
CA LYS A 127 0.63 18.79 2.57
C LYS A 127 -0.38 18.69 3.72
N GLU A 128 -0.92 19.83 4.13
CA GLU A 128 -1.83 20.03 5.23
C GLU A 128 -3.24 19.50 4.89
N ASP A 129 -3.75 19.81 3.71
CA ASP A 129 -5.04 19.31 3.21
C ASP A 129 -4.96 17.80 2.97
N LEU A 130 -3.90 17.34 2.30
CA LEU A 130 -3.67 15.91 2.06
C LEU A 130 -3.53 15.14 3.37
N HIS A 131 -2.82 15.69 4.37
CA HIS A 131 -2.73 15.07 5.70
C HIS A 131 -4.10 14.96 6.36
N THR A 132 -4.94 16.00 6.23
CA THR A 132 -6.26 16.06 6.85
C THR A 132 -7.21 15.04 6.24
N GLU A 133 -7.24 14.94 4.92
CA GLU A 133 -8.00 13.94 4.17
C GLU A 133 -7.54 12.51 4.49
N LEU A 134 -6.23 12.26 4.44
CA LEU A 134 -5.64 10.97 4.83
C LEU A 134 -6.03 10.62 6.27
N LEU A 135 -5.82 11.53 7.22
CA LEU A 135 -6.15 11.33 8.64
C LEU A 135 -7.62 10.97 8.84
N ALA A 136 -8.55 11.64 8.16
CA ALA A 136 -9.97 11.34 8.23
C ALA A 136 -10.28 9.91 7.72
N LEU A 137 -9.73 9.54 6.56
CA LEU A 137 -9.82 8.18 6.03
C LEU A 137 -9.27 7.13 7.01
N CYS A 138 -8.18 7.43 7.73
CA CYS A 138 -7.63 6.54 8.75
C CYS A 138 -8.66 6.19 9.82
N LYS A 139 -9.31 7.22 10.37
CA LYS A 139 -10.23 7.05 11.50
C LYS A 139 -11.40 6.14 11.08
N SER A 140 -11.94 6.41 9.90
CA SER A 140 -13.04 5.63 9.31
C SER A 140 -12.64 4.17 9.06
N VAL A 141 -11.49 3.92 8.42
CA VAL A 141 -11.03 2.56 8.12
C VAL A 141 -10.80 1.77 9.39
N ILE A 142 -10.10 2.34 10.38
CA ILE A 142 -9.76 1.66 11.64
C ILE A 142 -11.01 1.26 12.41
N GLU A 143 -11.99 2.17 12.55
CA GLU A 143 -13.25 1.82 13.23
C GLU A 143 -14.00 0.71 12.48
N SER A 144 -13.97 0.71 11.15
CA SER A 144 -14.57 -0.35 10.33
C SER A 144 -13.81 -1.69 10.38
N ALA A 145 -12.51 -1.67 10.72
CA ALA A 145 -11.62 -2.84 10.69
C ALA A 145 -11.52 -3.55 12.05
N LYS A 146 -11.76 -2.81 13.14
CA LYS A 146 -11.63 -3.23 14.55
C LYS A 146 -12.19 -4.62 14.91
N ASN A 147 -13.28 -5.04 14.26
CA ASN A 147 -13.95 -6.32 14.53
C ASN A 147 -13.83 -7.32 13.36
N LYS A 148 -12.97 -7.06 12.36
CA LYS A 148 -12.75 -7.94 11.21
C LYS A 148 -11.56 -8.85 11.48
N PRO A 149 -11.61 -10.14 11.09
CA PRO A 149 -10.44 -11.01 11.15
C PRO A 149 -9.41 -10.58 10.10
N LEU A 150 -8.13 -10.80 10.39
CA LEU A 150 -7.06 -10.66 9.39
C LEU A 150 -7.33 -11.60 8.21
N SER A 151 -7.28 -11.06 6.99
CA SER A 151 -7.47 -11.82 5.76
C SER A 151 -6.15 -11.93 4.98
N ALA A 152 -6.03 -12.97 4.15
CA ALA A 152 -4.86 -13.18 3.31
C ALA A 152 -4.91 -12.30 2.05
N LEU A 153 -3.74 -11.75 1.68
CA LEU A 153 -3.53 -11.03 0.44
C LEU A 153 -3.45 -12.03 -0.71
N TRP A 154 -4.30 -11.80 -1.71
CA TRP A 154 -4.53 -12.69 -2.84
C TRP A 154 -4.91 -14.11 -2.41
N LYS A 155 -5.21 -14.96 -3.38
CA LYS A 155 -5.44 -16.39 -3.18
C LYS A 155 -4.60 -17.12 -4.22
N ARG A 156 -4.12 -18.32 -3.89
CA ARG A 156 -3.66 -19.22 -4.94
C ARG A 156 -4.88 -19.63 -5.74
N GLU A 157 -4.88 -19.36 -7.03
CA GLU A 157 -5.80 -20.04 -7.93
C GLU A 157 -5.38 -21.51 -7.95
N VAL A 158 -6.28 -22.38 -7.50
CA VAL A 158 -6.08 -23.81 -7.63
C VAL A 158 -6.39 -24.13 -9.09
N ALA A 159 -5.36 -24.40 -9.89
CA ALA A 159 -5.56 -24.92 -11.22
C ALA A 159 -6.33 -26.25 -11.10
N ASN A 160 -7.56 -26.29 -11.61
CA ASN A 160 -8.28 -27.54 -11.78
C ASN A 160 -7.53 -28.36 -12.84
N LEU A 161 -6.84 -29.40 -12.39
CA LEU A 161 -6.24 -30.46 -13.21
C LEU A 161 -7.30 -31.52 -13.55
#